data_AF-A0A3N0J278-F1
#
_entry.id   AF-A0A3N0J278-F1
#
_cell.length_a   1.000
_cell.length_b   1.000
_cell.length_c   1.000
_cell.angle_alpha   90.00
_cell.angle_beta   90.00
_cell.angle_gamma   90.00
#
_symmetry.space_group_name_H-M   'P 1'
#
loop_
_entity.id
_entity.type
_entity.pdbx_description
1 polymer ?
#
loop_
_entity_poly.entity_id
_entity_poly.type
_entity_poly.pdbx_seq_one_letter_code
_entity_poly.pdbx_strand_id
1 'polypeptide(L)'
;MTSPNENIAAVARLLELEEARWTPHRTFDLLSFVLGDRAQVGDASRYIFAYARHCGYDLPPYPLAGCGEIREFFADEGVRNVPEWYARTLGLDEAAYAKLPAQTIVVVRDRDNRRKAFFLDGIRYRNAAAFENLADSGLTRTLDEAELSALMRQMLAFLTGAEVPNDTSMVFCGASRTF
;
A
#
# COMPACT_ATOMS: atom_id res chain seq x y z
N MET A 1 21.63 -20.47 -23.06
CA MET A 1 20.52 -19.85 -22.32
C MET A 1 21.06 -19.47 -20.96
N THR A 2 21.24 -18.19 -20.69
CA THR A 2 21.66 -17.74 -19.35
C THR A 2 20.54 -18.04 -18.37
N SER A 3 20.89 -18.57 -17.20
CA SER A 3 19.92 -18.87 -16.15
C SER A 3 19.28 -17.55 -15.68
N PRO A 4 17.98 -17.52 -15.31
CA PRO A 4 17.33 -16.33 -14.74
C PRO A 4 18.15 -15.66 -13.62
N ASN A 5 18.91 -16.46 -12.86
CA ASN A 5 19.78 -16.00 -11.79
C ASN A 5 20.99 -15.18 -12.29
N GLU A 6 21.52 -15.46 -13.49
CA GLU A 6 22.66 -14.71 -14.05
C GLU A 6 22.22 -13.31 -14.48
N ASN A 7 21.03 -13.18 -15.08
CA ASN A 7 20.48 -11.87 -15.45
C ASN A 7 20.16 -11.03 -14.21
N ILE A 8 19.61 -11.62 -13.14
CA ILE A 8 19.35 -10.91 -11.88
C ILE A 8 20.67 -10.42 -11.25
N ALA A 9 21.70 -11.26 -11.22
CA ALA A 9 23.02 -10.86 -10.72
C ALA A 9 23.65 -9.74 -11.55
N ALA A 10 23.53 -9.79 -12.88
CA ALA A 10 24.01 -8.75 -13.78
C ALA A 10 23.26 -7.42 -13.56
N VAL A 11 21.94 -7.46 -13.38
CA VAL A 11 21.14 -6.26 -13.06
C VAL A 11 21.53 -5.70 -11.71
N ALA A 12 21.63 -6.53 -10.66
CA ALA A 12 22.08 -6.08 -9.34
C ALA A 12 23.46 -5.40 -9.41
N ARG A 13 24.39 -5.97 -10.18
CA ARG A 13 25.70 -5.37 -10.40
C ARG A 13 25.63 -4.03 -11.15
N LEU A 14 24.74 -3.90 -12.12
CA LEU A 14 24.50 -2.63 -12.82
C LEU A 14 23.95 -1.57 -11.84
N LEU A 15 23.01 -1.95 -10.95
CA LEU A 15 22.48 -1.04 -9.93
C LEU A 15 23.60 -0.51 -9.02
N GLU A 16 24.51 -1.38 -8.57
CA GLU A 16 25.68 -1.00 -7.77
C GLU A 16 26.63 -0.06 -8.53
N LEU A 17 26.94 -0.35 -9.79
CA LEU A 17 27.85 0.47 -10.58
C LEU A 17 27.29 1.87 -10.86
N GLU A 18 25.97 2.00 -10.90
CA GLU A 18 25.27 3.27 -11.13
C GLU A 18 24.80 3.93 -9.82
N GLU A 19 25.36 3.56 -8.65
CA GLU A 19 24.98 4.07 -7.31
C GLU A 19 24.76 5.60 -7.29
N ALA A 20 25.69 6.36 -7.87
CA ALA A 20 25.64 7.81 -7.91
C ALA A 20 24.45 8.40 -8.71
N ARG A 21 23.76 7.59 -9.51
CA ARG A 21 22.58 7.99 -10.29
C ARG A 21 21.26 7.65 -9.62
N TRP A 22 21.27 6.89 -8.52
CA TRP A 22 20.06 6.46 -7.83
C TRP A 22 19.60 7.52 -6.83
N THR A 23 18.56 8.26 -7.20
CA THR A 23 17.82 9.13 -6.30
C THR A 23 16.66 8.36 -5.66
N PRO A 24 16.10 8.82 -4.52
CA PRO A 24 14.92 8.20 -3.91
C PRO A 24 13.76 7.99 -4.90
N HIS A 25 13.53 8.96 -5.79
CA HIS A 25 12.54 8.88 -6.87
C HIS A 25 12.80 7.69 -7.80
N ARG A 26 14.02 7.53 -8.32
CA ARG A 26 14.36 6.44 -9.25
C ARG A 26 14.28 5.07 -8.59
N THR A 27 14.73 4.98 -7.35
CA THR A 27 14.67 3.73 -6.58
C THR A 27 13.22 3.35 -6.28
N PHE A 28 12.39 4.33 -5.94
CA PHE A 28 10.95 4.12 -5.71
C PHE A 28 10.22 3.72 -6.99
N ASP A 29 10.52 4.35 -8.13
CA ASP A 29 9.97 3.98 -9.43
C ASP A 29 10.33 2.53 -9.79
N LEU A 30 11.59 2.12 -9.58
CA LEU A 30 12.01 0.73 -9.78
C LEU A 30 11.27 -0.23 -8.84
N LEU A 31 11.14 0.11 -7.56
CA LEU A 31 10.39 -0.69 -6.59
C LEU A 31 8.93 -0.85 -7.02
N SER A 32 8.27 0.24 -7.40
CA SER A 32 6.88 0.23 -7.83
C SER A 32 6.67 -0.61 -9.10
N PHE A 33 7.60 -0.56 -10.05
CA PHE A 33 7.59 -1.38 -11.25
C PHE A 33 7.73 -2.87 -10.91
N VAL A 34 8.68 -3.23 -10.03
CA VAL A 34 8.90 -4.63 -9.59
C VAL A 34 7.69 -5.18 -8.83
N LEU A 35 7.02 -4.35 -8.02
CA LEU A 35 5.85 -4.77 -7.25
C LEU A 35 4.60 -4.95 -8.13
N GLY A 36 4.42 -4.14 -9.18
CA GLY A 36 3.26 -4.24 -10.05
C GLY A 36 1.94 -4.14 -9.27
N ASP A 37 1.07 -5.14 -9.44
CA ASP A 37 -0.23 -5.24 -8.76
C ASP A 37 -0.13 -5.52 -7.25
N ARG A 38 1.07 -5.84 -6.74
CA ARG A 38 1.32 -6.06 -5.32
C ARG A 38 1.40 -4.76 -4.53
N ALA A 39 1.48 -3.60 -5.18
CA ALA A 39 1.43 -2.31 -4.51
C ALA A 39 0.35 -1.42 -5.11
N GLN A 40 -0.59 -0.97 -4.28
CA GLN A 40 -1.74 -0.18 -4.72
C GLN A 40 -1.93 1.08 -3.87
N VAL A 41 -2.47 2.13 -4.49
CA VAL A 41 -2.70 3.45 -3.87
C VAL A 41 -4.15 3.85 -4.06
N GLY A 42 -4.74 4.46 -3.04
CA GLY A 42 -6.12 4.97 -3.13
C GLY A 42 -6.56 5.80 -1.93
N ASP A 43 -7.87 6.06 -1.87
CA ASP A 43 -8.54 6.70 -0.75
C ASP A 43 -8.55 5.77 0.47
N ALA A 44 -7.93 6.21 1.57
CA ALA A 44 -7.78 5.42 2.78
C ALA A 44 -9.12 5.04 3.42
N SER A 45 -10.15 5.89 3.29
CA SER A 45 -11.48 5.61 3.83
C SER A 45 -12.22 4.50 3.08
N ARG A 46 -11.82 4.22 1.84
CA ARG A 46 -12.51 3.29 0.92
C ARG A 46 -11.77 1.97 0.72
N TYR A 47 -10.64 1.77 1.40
CA TYR A 47 -9.81 0.58 1.23
C TYR A 47 -10.57 -0.73 1.48
N ILE A 48 -11.48 -0.75 2.46
CA ILE A 48 -12.33 -1.92 2.74
C ILE A 48 -13.04 -2.48 1.49
N PHE A 49 -13.51 -1.61 0.60
CA PHE A 49 -14.21 -2.04 -0.63
C PHE A 49 -13.25 -2.59 -1.66
N ALA A 50 -12.04 -2.04 -1.75
CA ALA A 50 -10.99 -2.60 -2.61
C ALA A 50 -10.54 -3.97 -2.08
N TYR A 51 -10.36 -4.08 -0.77
CA TYR A 51 -10.01 -5.34 -0.11
C TYR A 51 -11.08 -6.41 -0.33
N ALA A 52 -12.36 -6.10 -0.09
CA ALA A 52 -13.44 -7.04 -0.29
C ALA A 52 -13.53 -7.52 -1.76
N ARG A 53 -13.36 -6.63 -2.75
CA ARG A 53 -13.27 -7.06 -4.17
C ARG A 53 -12.09 -8.01 -4.42
N HIS A 54 -10.94 -7.77 -3.80
CA HIS A 54 -9.79 -8.68 -3.88
C HIS A 54 -10.05 -10.03 -3.22
N CYS A 55 -10.94 -10.09 -2.23
CA CYS A 55 -11.41 -11.34 -1.63
C CYS A 55 -12.47 -12.06 -2.48
N GLY A 56 -12.90 -11.48 -3.60
CA GLY A 56 -13.83 -12.10 -4.55
C GLY A 56 -15.28 -11.63 -4.42
N TYR A 57 -15.58 -10.70 -3.53
CA TYR A 57 -16.94 -10.17 -3.37
C TYR A 57 -17.32 -9.23 -4.52
N ASP A 58 -18.54 -9.36 -5.02
CA ASP A 58 -19.09 -8.45 -6.03
C ASP A 58 -19.61 -7.18 -5.35
N LEU A 59 -18.79 -6.13 -5.45
CA LEU A 59 -19.11 -4.80 -4.93
C LEU A 59 -19.09 -3.79 -6.06
N PRO A 60 -20.18 -3.02 -6.27
CA PRO A 60 -20.21 -1.99 -7.30
C PRO A 60 -19.14 -0.93 -7.04
N PRO A 61 -18.61 -0.27 -8.09
CA PRO A 61 -17.71 0.88 -7.93
C PRO A 61 -18.33 1.93 -7.01
N TYR A 62 -17.50 2.64 -6.26
CA TYR A 62 -17.99 3.71 -5.40
C TYR A 62 -18.43 4.93 -6.25
N PRO A 63 -19.53 5.63 -5.93
CA PRO A 63 -20.45 5.41 -4.80
C PRO A 63 -21.27 4.12 -4.97
N LEU A 64 -21.38 3.34 -3.88
CA LEU A 64 -22.02 2.02 -3.92
C LEU A 64 -23.45 2.16 -4.44
N ALA A 65 -23.73 1.61 -5.62
CA ALA A 65 -25.10 1.28 -5.99
C ALA A 65 -25.62 0.32 -4.92
N GLY A 66 -26.86 0.48 -4.44
CA GLY A 66 -27.42 -0.24 -3.28
C GLY A 66 -27.53 -1.77 -3.38
N CYS A 67 -26.80 -2.40 -4.29
CA CYS A 67 -26.70 -3.83 -4.57
C CYS A 67 -25.22 -4.24 -4.57
N GLY A 68 -24.74 -4.80 -3.47
CA GLY A 68 -23.40 -5.39 -3.36
C GLY A 68 -23.29 -6.28 -2.13
N GLU A 69 -22.39 -7.26 -2.18
CA GLU A 69 -22.21 -8.31 -1.16
C GLU A 69 -21.53 -7.83 0.14
N ILE A 70 -21.59 -6.53 0.43
CA ILE A 70 -20.87 -5.93 1.57
C ILE A 70 -21.35 -6.47 2.92
N ARG A 71 -22.63 -6.88 3.00
CA ARG A 71 -23.20 -7.50 4.21
C ARG A 71 -22.67 -8.92 4.43
N GLU A 72 -22.47 -9.68 3.35
CA GLU A 72 -21.90 -11.02 3.40
C GLU A 72 -20.42 -10.93 3.81
N PHE A 73 -19.68 -10.00 3.19
CA PHE A 73 -18.31 -9.68 3.59
C PHE A 73 -18.21 -9.34 5.09
N PHE A 74 -19.10 -8.49 5.62
CA PHE A 74 -19.11 -8.16 7.05
C PHE A 74 -19.41 -9.38 7.93
N ALA A 75 -20.33 -10.26 7.50
CA ALA A 75 -20.64 -11.48 8.25
C ALA A 75 -19.43 -12.44 8.29
N ASP A 76 -18.76 -12.65 7.17
CA ASP A 76 -17.60 -13.53 7.04
C ASP A 76 -16.37 -12.99 7.78
N GLU A 77 -16.15 -11.68 7.73
CA GLU A 77 -15.13 -11.00 8.53
C GLU A 77 -15.51 -10.91 10.02
N GLY A 78 -16.76 -11.21 10.38
CA GLY A 78 -17.28 -11.14 11.75
C GLY A 78 -17.28 -9.73 12.33
N VAL A 79 -17.69 -8.75 11.54
CA VAL A 79 -17.78 -7.32 11.89
C VAL A 79 -19.17 -6.79 11.55
N ARG A 80 -19.63 -5.72 12.20
CA ARG A 80 -20.98 -5.18 11.98
C ARG A 80 -21.00 -3.98 11.05
N ASN A 81 -19.87 -3.30 10.89
CA ASN A 81 -19.77 -2.06 10.13
C ASN A 81 -18.32 -1.79 9.69
N VAL A 82 -18.17 -0.78 8.83
CA VAL A 82 -16.88 -0.35 8.28
C VAL A 82 -15.86 0.03 9.38
N PRO A 83 -16.17 0.90 10.37
CA PRO A 83 -15.23 1.22 11.45
C PRO A 83 -14.69 -0.01 12.19
N GLU A 84 -15.57 -0.97 12.51
CA GLU A 84 -15.19 -2.20 13.22
C GLU A 84 -14.21 -3.05 12.39
N TRP A 85 -14.38 -3.09 11.07
CA TRP A 85 -13.42 -3.72 10.17
C TRP A 85 -12.05 -3.03 10.20
N TYR A 86 -12.00 -1.70 10.10
CA TYR A 86 -10.72 -0.97 10.18
C TYR A 86 -10.03 -1.17 11.53
N ALA A 87 -10.79 -1.20 12.63
CA ALA A 87 -10.25 -1.45 13.96
C ALA A 87 -9.69 -2.88 14.08
N ARG A 88 -10.43 -3.88 13.60
CA ARG A 88 -10.02 -5.29 13.69
C ARG A 88 -8.87 -5.64 12.75
N THR A 89 -8.97 -5.22 11.49
CA THR A 89 -8.08 -5.65 10.40
C THR A 89 -6.82 -4.78 10.34
N LEU A 90 -6.97 -3.45 10.49
CA LEU A 90 -5.85 -2.50 10.40
C LEU A 90 -5.40 -1.95 11.75
N GLY A 91 -6.07 -2.33 12.85
CA GLY A 91 -5.70 -1.88 14.20
C GLY A 91 -5.92 -0.39 14.44
N LEU A 92 -6.84 0.25 13.71
CA LEU A 92 -7.11 1.68 13.85
C LEU A 92 -8.05 1.94 15.03
N ASP A 93 -7.67 2.86 15.90
CA ASP A 93 -8.60 3.41 16.88
C ASP A 93 -9.57 4.41 16.24
N GLU A 94 -10.53 4.91 17.02
CA GLU A 94 -11.55 5.85 16.55
C GLU A 94 -10.94 7.16 16.02
N ALA A 95 -9.88 7.65 16.67
CA ALA A 95 -9.22 8.89 16.28
C ALA A 95 -8.46 8.74 14.95
N ALA A 96 -7.80 7.61 14.72
CA ALA A 96 -7.14 7.28 13.47
C ALA A 96 -8.17 7.04 12.35
N TYR A 97 -9.26 6.31 12.64
CA TYR A 97 -10.35 6.08 11.69
C TYR A 97 -10.96 7.41 11.20
N ALA A 98 -11.17 8.38 12.10
CA ALA A 98 -11.71 9.69 11.76
C ALA A 98 -10.83 10.50 10.78
N LYS A 99 -9.52 10.19 10.69
CA LYS A 99 -8.59 10.87 9.77
C LYS A 99 -8.57 10.27 8.38
N LEU A 100 -9.06 9.05 8.19
CA LEU A 100 -8.99 8.33 6.91
C LEU A 100 -9.52 9.12 5.70
N PRO A 101 -10.61 9.90 5.79
CA PRO A 101 -11.08 10.69 4.64
C PRO A 101 -10.09 11.75 4.15
N ALA A 102 -9.12 12.14 4.98
CA ALA A 102 -8.06 13.09 4.64
C ALA A 102 -6.73 12.40 4.33
N GLN A 103 -6.71 11.08 4.14
CA GLN A 103 -5.49 10.31 3.97
C GLN A 103 -5.47 9.51 2.66
N THR A 104 -4.26 9.34 2.13
CA THR A 104 -3.95 8.38 1.07
C THR A 104 -3.41 7.12 1.69
N ILE A 105 -3.88 5.95 1.24
CA ILE A 105 -3.34 4.67 1.67
C ILE A 105 -2.47 4.08 0.56
N VAL A 106 -1.32 3.52 0.93
CA VAL A 106 -0.50 2.65 0.09
C VAL A 106 -0.55 1.25 0.69
N VAL A 107 -0.99 0.26 -0.07
CA VAL A 107 -1.07 -1.12 0.40
C VAL A 107 -0.12 -1.98 -0.39
N VAL A 108 0.72 -2.73 0.33
CA VAL A 108 1.73 -3.59 -0.24
C VAL A 108 1.48 -5.04 0.15
N ARG A 109 1.63 -5.96 -0.80
CA ARG A 109 1.57 -7.40 -0.62
C ARG A 109 2.95 -8.03 -0.72
N ASP A 110 3.28 -8.88 0.24
CA ASP A 110 4.49 -9.71 0.16
C ASP A 110 4.27 -10.95 -0.73
N ARG A 111 5.26 -11.84 -0.78
CA ARG A 111 5.19 -13.08 -1.59
C ARG A 111 4.21 -14.11 -1.05
N ASP A 112 3.90 -14.04 0.25
CA ASP A 112 3.01 -14.94 0.97
C ASP A 112 1.58 -14.35 1.01
N ASN A 113 1.32 -13.32 0.19
CA ASN A 113 0.07 -12.58 0.06
C ASN A 113 -0.38 -11.87 1.35
N ARG A 114 0.52 -11.69 2.31
CA ARG A 114 0.29 -10.86 3.50
C ARG A 114 0.28 -9.41 3.07
N ARG A 115 -0.57 -8.59 3.70
CA ARG A 115 -0.73 -7.17 3.36
C ARG A 115 -0.19 -6.27 4.45
N LYS A 116 0.28 -5.10 4.05
CA LYS A 116 0.58 -3.97 4.95
C LYS A 116 0.07 -2.68 4.35
N ALA A 117 -0.63 -1.90 5.17
CA ALA A 117 -1.14 -0.57 4.83
C ALA A 117 -0.24 0.53 5.40
N PHE A 118 0.04 1.54 4.59
CA PHE A 118 0.75 2.76 4.95
C PHE A 118 -0.17 3.94 4.71
N PHE A 119 -0.40 4.76 5.74
CA PHE A 119 -1.28 5.93 5.67
C PHE A 119 -0.44 7.20 5.53
N LEU A 120 -0.79 8.05 4.57
CA LEU A 120 -0.11 9.30 4.25
C LEU A 120 -1.10 10.45 4.41
N ASP A 121 -0.73 11.48 5.17
CA ASP A 121 -1.58 12.64 5.46
C ASP A 121 -1.78 13.53 4.25
N GLY A 122 -2.99 13.64 3.72
CA GLY A 122 -3.33 14.41 2.53
C GLY A 122 -3.79 13.54 1.36
N ILE A 123 -4.52 14.18 0.43
CA ILE A 123 -5.05 13.54 -0.78
C ILE A 123 -3.97 13.58 -1.87
N ARG A 124 -3.40 12.41 -2.17
CA ARG A 124 -2.33 12.20 -3.15
C ARG A 124 -2.69 11.18 -4.23
N TYR A 125 -3.88 10.59 -4.16
CA TYR A 125 -4.44 9.73 -5.20
C TYR A 125 -5.16 10.57 -6.27
N ARG A 126 -5.23 10.07 -7.50
CA ARG A 126 -5.89 10.75 -8.62
C ARG A 126 -7.37 10.37 -8.76
N ASN A 127 -7.71 9.13 -8.39
CA ASN A 127 -9.07 8.61 -8.51
C ASN A 127 -9.58 8.10 -7.16
N ALA A 128 -10.54 8.81 -6.56
CA ALA A 128 -11.15 8.39 -5.29
C ALA A 128 -11.99 7.09 -5.43
N ALA A 129 -12.39 6.71 -6.64
CA ALA A 129 -13.27 5.57 -6.89
C ALA A 129 -12.51 4.27 -7.19
N ALA A 130 -11.18 4.34 -7.40
CA ALA A 130 -10.36 3.20 -7.79
C ALA A 130 -9.07 3.12 -6.96
N PHE A 131 -8.53 1.91 -6.88
CA PHE A 131 -7.17 1.67 -6.40
C PHE A 131 -6.29 1.43 -7.61
N GLU A 132 -5.27 2.26 -7.75
CA GLU A 132 -4.32 2.21 -8.87
C GLU A 132 -3.04 1.51 -8.42
N ASN A 133 -2.34 0.85 -9.34
CA ASN A 133 -1.00 0.35 -9.05
C ASN A 133 -0.09 1.52 -8.67
N LEU A 134 0.85 1.27 -7.75
CA LEU A 134 1.75 2.30 -7.25
C LEU A 134 2.51 3.01 -8.38
N ALA A 135 3.00 2.24 -9.37
CA ALA A 135 3.72 2.76 -10.53
C ALA A 135 2.87 3.72 -11.38
N ASP A 136 1.55 3.47 -11.45
CA ASP A 136 0.65 4.25 -12.27
C ASP A 136 0.07 5.44 -11.50
N SER A 137 -0.05 5.34 -10.18
CA SER A 137 -0.78 6.27 -9.30
C SER A 137 -0.35 7.74 -9.36
N GLY A 138 0.88 8.01 -9.77
CA GLY A 138 1.50 9.34 -9.72
C GLY A 138 1.95 9.76 -8.31
N LEU A 139 1.85 8.88 -7.31
CA LEU A 139 2.22 9.16 -5.92
C LEU A 139 3.66 9.70 -5.80
N THR A 140 4.61 9.17 -6.57
CA THR A 140 6.02 9.60 -6.54
C THR A 140 6.19 11.12 -6.77
N ARG A 141 5.27 11.76 -7.51
CA ARG A 141 5.33 13.20 -7.81
C ARG A 141 4.75 14.09 -6.70
N THR A 142 4.15 13.48 -5.69
CA THR A 142 3.42 14.17 -4.60
C THR A 142 4.17 14.15 -3.28
N LEU A 143 5.28 13.43 -3.23
CA LEU A 143 6.11 13.23 -2.05
C LEU A 143 7.50 13.82 -2.31
N ASP A 144 8.10 14.42 -1.28
CA ASP A 144 9.50 14.83 -1.35
C ASP A 144 10.45 13.63 -1.21
N GLU A 145 11.75 13.87 -1.36
CA GLU A 145 12.76 12.80 -1.28
C GLU A 145 12.84 12.13 0.10
N ALA A 146 12.56 12.87 1.17
CA ALA A 146 12.60 12.35 2.54
C ALA A 146 11.38 11.46 2.79
N GLU A 147 10.18 11.91 2.40
CA GLU A 147 8.93 11.16 2.47
C GLU A 147 9.01 9.86 1.65
N LEU A 148 9.54 9.94 0.41
CA LEU A 148 9.76 8.77 -0.44
C LEU A 148 10.73 7.78 0.19
N SER A 149 11.86 8.28 0.71
CA SER A 149 12.87 7.43 1.35
C SER A 149 12.31 6.71 2.58
N ALA A 150 11.49 7.41 3.39
CA ALA A 150 10.85 6.85 4.55
C ALA A 150 9.81 5.79 4.17
N LEU A 151 8.90 6.10 3.23
CA LEU A 151 7.91 5.13 2.75
C LEU A 151 8.59 3.89 2.14
N MET A 152 9.60 4.09 1.28
CA MET A 152 10.36 3.02 0.64
C MET A 152 11.03 2.11 1.67
N ARG A 153 11.69 2.68 2.69
CA ARG A 153 12.35 1.92 3.75
C ARG A 153 11.34 1.03 4.49
N GLN A 154 10.17 1.56 4.81
CA GLN A 154 9.10 0.83 5.50
C GLN A 154 8.51 -0.30 4.63
N MET A 155 8.32 -0.03 3.34
CA MET A 155 7.86 -1.04 2.36
C MET A 155 8.90 -2.16 2.20
N LEU A 156 10.17 -1.82 2.01
CA LEU A 156 11.26 -2.79 1.85
C LEU A 156 11.44 -3.65 3.10
N ALA A 157 11.39 -3.05 4.29
CA ALA A 157 11.48 -3.80 5.54
C ALA A 157 10.35 -4.85 5.64
N PHE A 158 9.12 -4.47 5.30
CA PHE A 158 8.00 -5.40 5.22
C PHE A 158 8.20 -6.51 4.17
N LEU A 159 8.59 -6.13 2.95
CA LEU A 159 8.75 -7.06 1.83
C LEU A 159 9.88 -8.07 2.01
N THR A 160 10.94 -7.67 2.72
CA THR A 160 12.13 -8.50 2.98
C THR A 160 12.08 -9.21 4.33
N GLY A 161 11.11 -8.88 5.20
CA GLY A 161 11.04 -9.39 6.57
C GLY A 161 12.10 -8.80 7.50
N ALA A 162 12.76 -7.70 7.12
CA ALA A 162 13.71 -7.01 7.97
C ALA A 162 12.99 -6.17 9.03
N GLU A 163 13.61 -6.02 10.21
CA GLU A 163 13.13 -5.07 11.22
C GLU A 163 13.26 -3.63 10.71
N VAL A 164 12.21 -2.84 10.93
CA VAL A 164 12.20 -1.42 10.63
C VAL A 164 13.00 -0.68 11.70
N PRO A 165 14.01 0.14 11.35
CA PRO A 165 14.62 1.04 12.32
C PRO A 165 13.56 2.03 12.83
N ASN A 166 13.40 2.15 14.16
CA ASN A 166 12.56 3.16 14.80
C ASN A 166 13.03 4.57 14.41
N ASP A 167 12.57 5.08 13.27
CA ASP A 167 12.84 6.45 12.86
C ASP A 167 11.51 7.20 12.70
N THR A 168 11.32 8.16 13.60
CA THR A 168 10.05 8.79 13.98
C THR A 168 9.75 10.05 13.15
N SER A 169 10.27 10.15 11.93
CA SER A 169 10.17 11.36 11.11
C SER A 169 8.93 11.42 10.20
N MET A 170 8.15 10.35 10.11
CA MET A 170 6.81 10.37 9.52
C MET A 170 5.78 9.82 10.51
N VAL A 171 4.74 10.61 10.78
CA VAL A 171 3.57 10.17 11.54
C VAL A 171 2.77 9.21 10.66
N PHE A 172 3.13 7.93 10.69
CA PHE A 172 2.28 6.87 10.18
C PHE A 172 1.20 6.58 11.24
N CYS A 173 0.01 7.16 11.10
CA CYS A 173 -1.15 6.72 11.87
C CYS A 173 -1.66 5.40 11.29
N GLY A 174 -1.18 4.26 11.80
CA GLY A 174 -1.81 2.97 11.55
C GLY A 174 -0.90 1.80 11.86
N ALA A 175 -1.38 0.90 12.70
CA ALA A 175 -0.64 -0.29 13.13
C ALA A 175 -0.28 -1.17 11.93
N SER A 176 1.02 -1.47 11.82
CA SER A 176 1.56 -2.50 10.92
C SER A 176 1.13 -3.89 11.42
N ARG A 177 -0.08 -4.34 11.08
CA ARG A 177 -0.39 -5.77 11.14
C ARG A 177 -0.33 -6.36 9.74
N THR A 178 0.48 -7.41 9.62
CA THR A 178 0.36 -8.42 8.57
C THR A 178 -0.96 -9.15 8.76
N PHE A 179 -1.86 -9.04 7.79
CA PHE A 179 -3.06 -9.86 7.65
C PHE A 179 -3.03 -10.58 6.30
#